data_AF-A0A920RDM0-F1
#
_entry.id   AF-A0A920RDM0-F1
#
_cell.length_a   1.000
_cell.length_b   1.000
_cell.length_c   1.000
_cell.angle_alpha   90.00
_cell.angle_beta   90.00
_cell.angle_gamma   90.00
#
_symmetry.space_group_name_H-M   'P 1'
#
loop_
_entity.id
_entity.type
_entity.pdbx_description
1 polymer ?
#
loop_
_entity_poly.entity_id
_entity_poly.type
_entity_poly.pdbx_seq_one_letter_code
_entity_poly.pdbx_strand_id
1 'polypeptide(L)'
;MADGVDACKALAERLGAPVVNSYLHNDSFPASHPLWCGPLGYQGSKAGMKLMSRADVVLALGTRLGPFGTLPQYGMEYWPNDAEIIQVDADHKMLGLVKDITVGICGDAKAAAQALLERLQDRTLDSDSTTAERGQTIQTEKAAWEKELDEWIHENDEWSLQIIKEAGEGELHPRQVLRELEKAMPADVMVSTDIGNINAISNSYLRFERPRSFLAPMSFGNCGYALPTIIGAKVAAPERPAIAYSGDGAWTMSMVETMTCIRHNIPVTAVVFHNKQWGAEKKNQVDFYGKRFFGWRTRKPGLCFHRESYGCRRRECESTRRGWAGT
;
A
#
# COMPACT_ATOMS: atom_id res chain seq x y z
N MET A 1 0.37 -0.24 17.30
CA MET A 1 0.01 1.14 16.94
C MET A 1 -0.55 1.83 18.19
N ALA A 2 -0.11 3.05 18.46
CA ALA A 2 -0.38 3.80 19.70
C ALA A 2 -1.77 4.48 19.78
N ASP A 3 -2.67 4.21 18.83
CA ASP A 3 -3.94 4.95 18.64
C ASP A 3 -3.72 6.49 18.68
N GLY A 4 -2.69 6.94 17.95
CA GLY A 4 -2.16 8.31 17.96
C GLY A 4 -2.44 9.13 16.70
N VAL A 5 -3.40 8.71 15.86
CA VAL A 5 -3.69 9.39 14.58
C VAL A 5 -4.03 10.87 14.78
N ASP A 6 -4.87 11.19 15.77
CA ASP A 6 -5.28 12.58 15.98
C ASP A 6 -4.13 13.45 16.52
N ALA A 7 -3.24 12.88 17.35
CA ALA A 7 -2.03 13.56 17.77
C ALA A 7 -1.07 13.81 16.57
N CYS A 8 -0.96 12.84 15.66
CA CYS A 8 -0.17 12.98 14.44
C CYS A 8 -0.76 14.05 13.51
N LYS A 9 -2.08 14.11 13.33
CA LYS A 9 -2.75 15.18 12.56
C LYS A 9 -2.45 16.55 13.12
N ALA A 10 -2.72 16.75 14.41
CA ALA A 10 -2.52 18.05 15.05
C ALA A 10 -1.06 18.51 14.98
N LEU A 11 -0.10 17.59 15.13
CA LEU A 11 1.31 17.90 14.95
C LEU A 11 1.66 18.25 13.49
N ALA A 12 1.16 17.48 12.52
CA ALA A 12 1.40 17.75 11.10
C ALA A 12 0.81 19.10 10.67
N GLU A 13 -0.39 19.43 11.12
CA GLU A 13 -1.07 20.71 10.89
C GLU A 13 -0.29 21.87 11.51
N ARG A 14 0.16 21.73 12.76
CA ARG A 14 1.00 22.74 13.41
C ARG A 14 2.28 22.98 12.60
N LEU A 15 2.93 21.93 12.10
CA LEU A 15 4.16 22.07 11.33
C LEU A 15 3.94 22.50 9.87
N GLY A 16 2.70 22.44 9.37
CA GLY A 16 2.40 22.55 7.94
C GLY A 16 3.14 21.49 7.11
N ALA A 17 3.40 20.31 7.68
CA ALA A 17 4.29 19.30 7.12
C ALA A 17 3.52 18.25 6.29
N PRO A 18 4.02 17.88 5.10
CA PRO A 18 3.45 16.75 4.37
C PRO A 18 3.63 15.45 5.16
N VAL A 19 2.61 14.59 5.14
CA VAL A 19 2.62 13.29 5.80
C VAL A 19 2.65 12.19 4.75
N VAL A 20 3.63 11.32 4.88
CA VAL A 20 3.82 10.15 4.02
C VAL A 20 3.77 8.87 4.86
N ASN A 21 3.30 7.79 4.28
CA ASN A 21 3.22 6.51 4.97
C ASN A 21 4.48 5.68 4.71
N SER A 22 4.86 4.85 5.69
CA SER A 22 5.83 3.78 5.45
C SER A 22 5.26 2.77 4.44
N TYR A 23 6.14 2.08 3.71
CA TYR A 23 5.74 1.03 2.76
C TYR A 23 4.74 0.07 3.39
N LEU A 24 3.61 -0.16 2.70
CA LEU A 24 2.50 -1.01 3.12
C LEU A 24 1.79 -0.63 4.43
N HIS A 25 1.87 0.64 4.85
CA HIS A 25 1.11 1.20 5.96
C HIS A 25 0.25 2.38 5.51
N ASN A 26 -0.39 2.26 4.35
CA ASN A 26 -1.24 3.28 3.74
C ASN A 26 -2.38 3.77 4.65
N ASP A 27 -2.68 3.03 5.71
CA ASP A 27 -3.70 3.29 6.71
C ASP A 27 -3.18 4.02 7.97
N SER A 28 -1.88 4.34 8.04
CA SER A 28 -1.29 5.00 9.21
C SER A 28 -1.65 6.49 9.34
N PHE A 29 -2.21 7.09 8.29
CA PHE A 29 -2.69 8.48 8.28
C PHE A 29 -3.85 8.61 7.27
N PRO A 30 -4.92 9.36 7.55
CA PRO A 30 -6.12 9.35 6.69
C PRO A 30 -5.85 9.94 5.31
N ALA A 31 -6.21 9.18 4.28
CA ALA A 31 -5.94 9.54 2.90
C ALA A 31 -6.67 10.82 2.43
N SER A 32 -7.86 11.09 2.98
CA SER A 32 -8.62 12.31 2.72
C SER A 32 -7.96 13.59 3.27
N HIS A 33 -7.01 13.47 4.19
CA HIS A 33 -6.42 14.63 4.84
C HIS A 33 -5.59 15.49 3.86
N PRO A 34 -5.67 16.84 3.92
CA PRO A 34 -4.96 17.72 2.98
C PRO A 34 -3.44 17.46 2.92
N LEU A 35 -2.82 17.18 4.07
CA LEU A 35 -1.39 16.88 4.20
C LEU A 35 -0.98 15.44 3.84
N TRP A 36 -1.92 14.52 3.58
CA TRP A 36 -1.58 13.16 3.18
C TRP A 36 -0.99 13.14 1.77
N CYS A 37 0.18 12.54 1.62
CA CYS A 37 0.95 12.50 0.36
C CYS A 37 1.21 11.07 -0.13
N GLY A 38 0.63 10.06 0.52
CA GLY A 38 0.73 8.66 0.12
C GLY A 38 1.93 7.90 0.68
N PRO A 39 2.02 6.59 0.39
CA PRO A 39 3.08 5.73 0.89
C PRO A 39 4.38 5.92 0.13
N LEU A 40 5.50 5.78 0.83
CA LEU A 40 6.83 5.79 0.22
C LEU A 40 7.22 4.40 -0.30
N GLY A 41 8.36 4.37 -0.97
CA GLY A 41 9.05 3.13 -1.32
C GLY A 41 8.55 2.45 -2.58
N TYR A 42 8.72 1.13 -2.62
CA TYR A 42 8.41 0.34 -3.79
C TYR A 42 6.95 0.52 -4.22
N GLN A 43 6.74 0.91 -5.49
CA GLN A 43 5.42 1.27 -6.04
C GLN A 43 4.64 2.28 -5.17
N GLY A 44 5.35 3.23 -4.54
CA GLY A 44 4.75 4.28 -3.70
C GLY A 44 4.30 5.52 -4.48
N SER A 45 3.93 6.55 -3.73
CA SER A 45 3.51 7.86 -4.25
C SER A 45 4.68 8.69 -4.74
N LYS A 46 4.67 9.06 -6.03
CA LYS A 46 5.64 10.02 -6.58
C LYS A 46 5.53 11.39 -5.92
N ALA A 47 4.32 11.82 -5.54
CA ALA A 47 4.13 13.07 -4.80
C ALA A 47 4.87 13.04 -3.46
N GLY A 48 4.69 11.97 -2.68
CA GLY A 48 5.36 11.77 -1.40
C GLY A 48 6.89 11.74 -1.55
N MET A 49 7.40 11.04 -2.56
CA MET A 49 8.85 10.97 -2.83
C MET A 49 9.43 12.34 -3.20
N LYS A 50 8.80 13.10 -4.10
CA LYS A 50 9.29 14.44 -4.49
C LYS A 50 9.26 15.44 -3.35
N LEU A 51 8.29 15.32 -2.44
CA LEU A 51 8.23 16.16 -1.24
C LEU A 51 9.30 15.74 -0.23
N MET A 52 9.49 14.44 -0.02
CA MET A 52 10.52 13.87 0.85
C MET A 52 11.94 14.28 0.40
N SER A 53 12.21 14.31 -0.92
CA SER A 53 13.53 14.68 -1.45
C SER A 53 13.91 16.15 -1.23
N ARG A 54 12.95 17.00 -0.84
CA ARG A 54 13.17 18.42 -0.53
C ARG A 54 13.20 18.67 0.98
N ALA A 55 13.00 17.65 1.80
CA ALA A 55 12.97 17.79 3.25
C ALA A 55 14.38 18.10 3.77
N ASP A 56 14.45 19.07 4.68
CA ASP A 56 15.60 19.41 5.51
C ASP A 56 15.51 18.74 6.90
N VAL A 57 14.29 18.37 7.32
CA VAL A 57 14.02 17.60 8.54
C VAL A 57 13.02 16.48 8.25
N VAL A 58 13.31 15.27 8.72
CA VAL A 58 12.41 14.12 8.65
C VAL A 58 12.01 13.68 10.06
N LEU A 59 10.75 13.86 10.42
CA LEU A 59 10.17 13.29 11.65
C LEU A 59 9.61 11.89 11.37
N ALA A 60 10.39 10.87 11.69
CA ALA A 60 10.03 9.47 11.59
C ALA A 60 9.23 9.02 12.83
N LEU A 61 7.92 9.27 12.81
CA LEU A 61 7.03 9.02 13.94
C LEU A 61 6.48 7.58 13.98
N GLY A 62 6.93 6.77 14.93
CA GLY A 62 6.43 5.40 15.12
C GLY A 62 6.81 4.45 13.99
N THR A 63 7.98 4.68 13.37
CA THR A 63 8.48 3.87 12.27
C THR A 63 9.96 3.55 12.44
N ARG A 64 10.31 2.31 12.13
CA ARG A 64 11.69 1.83 12.05
C ARG A 64 12.41 2.20 10.75
N LEU A 65 11.78 3.01 9.89
CA LEU A 65 12.29 3.40 8.57
C LEU A 65 12.63 2.18 7.71
N GLY A 66 11.69 1.23 7.60
CA GLY A 66 11.94 -0.05 6.91
C GLY A 66 12.51 0.13 5.50
N PRO A 67 13.45 -0.74 5.06
CA PRO A 67 14.27 -0.51 3.86
C PRO A 67 13.43 -0.31 2.60
N PHE A 68 12.37 -1.10 2.42
CA PHE A 68 11.47 -0.96 1.26
C PHE A 68 10.79 0.41 1.15
N GLY A 69 10.62 1.11 2.28
CA GLY A 69 10.06 2.46 2.35
C GLY A 69 11.07 3.58 2.08
N THR A 70 12.36 3.26 1.94
CA THR A 70 13.44 4.25 1.68
C THR A 70 14.24 3.93 0.41
N LEU A 71 13.96 2.81 -0.27
CA LEU A 71 14.64 2.42 -1.51
C LEU A 71 14.27 3.38 -2.66
N PRO A 72 15.23 3.68 -3.57
CA PRO A 72 14.95 4.43 -4.79
C PRO A 72 13.84 3.79 -5.62
N GLN A 73 13.04 4.62 -6.27
CA GLN A 73 11.92 4.14 -7.07
C GLN A 73 11.60 5.13 -8.20
N TYR A 74 11.14 4.61 -9.34
CA TYR A 74 10.85 5.40 -10.55
C TYR A 74 12.05 6.24 -11.04
N GLY A 75 13.28 5.74 -10.84
CA GLY A 75 14.50 6.47 -11.15
C GLY A 75 14.79 7.65 -10.21
N MET A 76 14.09 7.77 -9.09
CA MET A 76 14.31 8.80 -8.08
C MET A 76 15.03 8.23 -6.86
N GLU A 77 16.19 8.79 -6.55
CA GLU A 77 16.81 8.70 -5.23
C GLU A 77 16.22 9.83 -4.37
N TYR A 78 15.09 9.54 -3.72
CA TYR A 78 14.27 10.56 -3.07
C TYR A 78 14.53 10.70 -1.56
N TRP A 79 15.25 9.76 -0.95
CA TRP A 79 15.58 9.90 0.46
C TRP A 79 16.59 11.04 0.61
N PRO A 80 16.31 12.08 1.43
CA PRO A 80 17.19 13.23 1.52
C PRO A 80 18.53 12.85 2.16
N ASN A 81 19.62 13.35 1.60
CA ASN A 81 20.98 13.08 2.08
C ASN A 81 21.39 14.01 3.23
N ASP A 82 20.92 15.25 3.19
CA ASP A 82 21.32 16.31 4.12
C ASP A 82 20.25 16.62 5.18
N ALA A 83 19.17 15.83 5.25
CA ALA A 83 18.10 16.07 6.21
C ALA A 83 18.46 15.59 7.61
N GLU A 84 18.08 16.37 8.61
CA GLU A 84 18.14 15.96 10.00
C GLU A 84 17.01 14.95 10.29
N ILE A 85 17.36 13.77 10.80
CA ILE A 85 16.39 12.69 11.03
C ILE A 85 16.07 12.59 12.52
N ILE A 86 14.82 12.85 12.88
CA ILE A 86 14.26 12.66 14.21
C ILE A 86 13.43 11.38 14.18
N GLN A 87 13.89 10.32 14.86
CA GLN A 87 13.18 9.04 14.90
C GLN A 87 12.53 8.80 16.25
N VAL A 88 11.24 8.47 16.23
CA VAL A 88 10.47 8.05 17.40
C VAL A 88 10.11 6.58 17.26
N ASP A 89 10.58 5.75 18.17
CA ASP A 89 10.22 4.34 18.23
C ASP A 89 10.10 3.88 19.69
N ALA A 90 9.17 2.98 19.98
CA ALA A 90 8.99 2.44 21.32
C ALA A 90 10.03 1.35 21.62
N ASP A 91 10.58 0.70 20.60
CA ASP A 91 11.68 -0.25 20.73
C ASP A 91 13.01 0.45 20.48
N HIS A 92 13.82 0.60 21.52
CA HIS A 92 15.14 1.23 21.46
C HIS A 92 16.07 0.58 20.43
N LYS A 93 15.85 -0.69 20.06
CA LYS A 93 16.66 -1.42 19.07
C LYS A 93 16.42 -0.95 17.63
N MET A 94 15.32 -0.23 17.38
CA MET A 94 14.97 0.27 16.05
C MET A 94 15.57 1.65 15.77
N LEU A 95 15.97 2.39 16.81
CA LEU A 95 16.54 3.73 16.68
C LEU A 95 17.90 3.66 16.00
N GLY A 96 18.02 4.32 14.84
CA GLY A 96 19.27 4.35 14.07
C GLY A 96 19.59 3.04 13.35
N LEU A 97 18.68 2.07 13.34
CA LEU A 97 18.97 0.74 12.79
C LEU A 97 19.11 0.75 11.26
N VAL A 98 18.28 1.54 10.56
CA VAL A 98 18.21 1.54 9.09
C VAL A 98 18.82 2.80 8.47
N LYS A 99 18.72 3.93 9.16
CA LYS A 99 19.24 5.23 8.73
C LYS A 99 19.98 5.86 9.90
N ASP A 100 21.03 6.60 9.60
CA ASP A 100 21.70 7.43 10.60
C ASP A 100 20.72 8.51 11.07
N ILE A 101 20.54 8.61 12.39
CA ILE A 101 19.59 9.55 12.99
C ILE A 101 20.32 10.66 13.74
N THR A 102 19.77 11.86 13.68
CA THR A 102 20.25 13.02 14.44
C THR A 102 19.75 12.94 15.88
N VAL A 103 18.46 12.61 16.05
CA VAL A 103 17.81 12.53 17.36
C VAL A 103 16.95 11.28 17.42
N GLY A 104 17.21 10.44 18.43
CA GLY A 104 16.37 9.29 18.77
C GLY A 104 15.49 9.56 19.99
N ILE A 105 14.19 9.33 19.86
CA ILE A 105 13.21 9.41 20.96
C ILE A 105 12.69 8.00 21.20
N CYS A 106 13.17 7.36 22.27
CA CYS A 106 12.66 6.06 22.70
C CYS A 106 11.35 6.25 23.47
N GLY A 107 10.22 6.02 22.82
CA GLY A 107 8.91 6.22 23.45
C GLY A 107 7.73 5.93 22.53
N ASP A 108 6.55 5.97 23.13
CA ASP A 108 5.29 5.81 22.40
C ASP A 108 5.08 6.98 21.42
N ALA A 109 4.72 6.66 20.18
CA ALA A 109 4.56 7.65 19.12
C ALA A 109 3.46 8.68 19.41
N LYS A 110 2.35 8.28 20.04
CA LYS A 110 1.29 9.22 20.41
C LYS A 110 1.77 10.18 21.49
N ALA A 111 2.38 9.64 22.55
CA ALA A 111 2.91 10.46 23.65
C ALA A 111 3.97 11.45 23.16
N ALA A 112 4.88 11.00 22.29
CA ALA A 112 5.89 11.87 21.68
C ALA A 112 5.26 12.96 20.82
N ALA A 113 4.28 12.63 19.98
CA ALA A 113 3.58 13.61 19.14
C ALA A 113 2.87 14.70 19.98
N GLN A 114 2.19 14.29 21.07
CA GLN A 114 1.55 15.23 22.00
C GLN A 114 2.58 16.13 22.69
N ALA A 115 3.66 15.55 23.22
CA ALA A 115 4.71 16.30 23.91
C ALA A 115 5.46 17.28 22.99
N LEU A 116 5.62 16.93 21.70
CA LEU A 116 6.16 17.83 20.68
C LEU A 116 5.18 18.96 20.38
N LEU A 117 3.91 18.64 20.15
CA LEU A 117 2.87 19.64 19.87
C LEU A 117 2.77 20.67 21.00
N GLU A 118 2.69 20.23 22.26
CA GLU A 118 2.65 21.11 23.44
C GLU A 118 3.85 22.08 23.49
N ARG A 119 5.04 21.62 23.08
CA ARG A 119 6.25 22.47 23.07
C ARG A 119 6.27 23.47 21.92
N LEU A 120 5.55 23.20 20.83
CA LEU A 120 5.54 23.97 19.60
C LEU A 120 4.34 24.92 19.48
N GLN A 121 3.26 24.68 20.22
CA GLN A 121 1.99 25.40 20.06
C GLN A 121 2.14 26.93 20.24
N ASP A 122 2.97 27.38 21.19
CA ASP A 122 3.14 28.80 21.56
C ASP A 122 4.41 29.42 20.97
N ARG A 123 5.08 28.72 20.04
CA ARG A 123 6.30 29.21 19.39
C ARG A 123 6.00 29.76 18.02
N THR A 124 6.74 30.77 17.57
CA THR A 124 6.85 31.10 16.14
C THR A 124 7.92 30.19 15.53
N LEU A 125 7.56 29.45 14.48
CA LEU A 125 8.48 28.58 13.75
C LEU A 125 8.82 29.22 12.40
N ASP A 126 10.04 28.98 11.91
CA ASP A 126 10.44 29.44 10.57
C ASP A 126 9.50 28.88 9.49
N SER A 127 9.00 27.66 9.71
CA SER A 127 8.03 26.98 8.87
C SER A 127 6.68 27.70 8.76
N ASP A 128 6.32 28.55 9.73
CA ASP A 128 5.04 29.26 9.75
C ASP A 128 4.94 30.20 8.53
N SER A 129 6.05 30.84 8.15
CA SER A 129 6.15 31.75 7.01
C SER A 129 5.94 31.08 5.64
N THR A 130 6.21 29.78 5.53
CA THR A 130 6.13 29.01 4.27
C THR A 130 4.91 28.08 4.21
N THR A 131 4.01 28.12 5.20
CA THR A 131 2.88 27.19 5.30
C THR A 131 1.97 27.21 4.07
N ALA A 132 1.62 28.40 3.56
CA ALA A 132 0.75 28.53 2.40
C ALA A 132 1.42 27.99 1.11
N GLU A 133 2.69 28.33 0.89
CA GLU A 133 3.47 27.86 -0.26
C GLU A 133 3.67 26.34 -0.23
N ARG A 134 4.00 25.78 0.94
CA ARG A 134 4.10 24.33 1.14
C ARG A 134 2.76 23.65 0.88
N GLY A 135 1.65 24.22 1.37
CA GLY A 135 0.30 23.73 1.09
C GLY A 135 -0.01 23.67 -0.41
N GLN A 136 0.34 24.73 -1.16
CA GLN A 136 0.15 24.76 -2.61
C GLN A 136 1.02 23.73 -3.34
N THR A 137 2.27 23.55 -2.89
CA THR A 137 3.19 22.55 -3.45
C THR A 137 2.67 21.14 -3.21
N ILE A 138 2.20 20.84 -2.00
CA ILE A 138 1.59 19.55 -1.64
C ILE A 138 0.39 19.27 -2.56
N GLN A 139 -0.53 20.23 -2.70
CA GLN A 139 -1.69 20.07 -3.57
C GLN A 139 -1.30 19.82 -5.03
N THR A 140 -0.29 20.54 -5.53
CA THR A 140 0.18 20.43 -6.91
C THR A 140 0.78 19.05 -7.20
N GLU A 141 1.67 18.57 -6.33
CA GLU A 141 2.30 17.25 -6.51
C GLU A 141 1.28 16.12 -6.35
N LYS A 142 0.33 16.24 -5.41
CA LYS A 142 -0.78 15.28 -5.25
C LYS A 142 -1.66 15.23 -6.50
N ALA A 143 -2.07 16.37 -7.04
CA ALA A 143 -2.91 16.43 -8.23
C ALA A 143 -2.19 15.84 -9.46
N ALA A 144 -0.88 16.13 -9.61
CA ALA A 144 -0.07 15.52 -10.66
C ALA A 144 0.01 14.01 -10.51
N TRP A 145 0.16 13.49 -9.29
CA TRP A 145 0.20 12.06 -9.04
C TRP A 145 -1.14 11.35 -9.28
N GLU A 146 -2.27 11.93 -8.84
CA GLU A 146 -3.59 11.38 -9.13
C GLU A 146 -3.86 11.30 -10.63
N LYS A 147 -3.53 12.37 -11.37
CA LYS A 147 -3.65 12.40 -12.83
C LYS A 147 -2.80 11.28 -13.46
N GLU A 148 -1.56 11.13 -13.00
CA GLU A 148 -0.70 10.07 -13.50
C GLU A 148 -1.29 8.69 -13.22
N LEU A 149 -1.81 8.43 -12.01
CA LEU A 149 -2.46 7.14 -11.69
C LEU A 149 -3.68 6.85 -12.57
N ASP A 150 -4.47 7.87 -12.93
CA ASP A 150 -5.60 7.72 -13.86
C ASP A 150 -5.16 7.37 -15.28
N GLU A 151 -4.03 7.92 -15.72
CA GLU A 151 -3.47 7.70 -17.06
C GLU A 151 -2.58 6.45 -17.13
N TRP A 152 -2.08 5.95 -15.99
CA TRP A 152 -1.11 4.86 -15.91
C TRP A 152 -1.76 3.48 -16.03
N ILE A 153 -2.25 3.18 -17.23
CA ILE A 153 -2.95 1.93 -17.52
C ILE A 153 -2.01 0.71 -17.57
N HIS A 154 -0.77 0.85 -18.03
CA HIS A 154 0.23 -0.23 -18.09
C HIS A 154 1.67 0.31 -18.04
N GLU A 155 2.65 -0.58 -17.87
CA GLU A 155 4.06 -0.20 -17.98
C GLU A 155 4.48 0.06 -19.42
N ASN A 156 5.44 0.97 -19.62
CA ASN A 156 5.91 1.40 -20.94
C ASN A 156 7.31 0.89 -21.30
N ASP A 157 7.89 0.00 -20.48
CA ASP A 157 9.17 -0.62 -20.82
C ASP A 157 9.01 -1.62 -21.98
N GLU A 158 10.09 -1.83 -22.73
CA GLU A 158 10.12 -2.63 -23.95
C GLU A 158 9.53 -4.04 -23.73
N TRP A 159 9.87 -4.67 -22.60
CA TRP A 159 9.40 -6.01 -22.27
C TRP A 159 7.90 -6.01 -21.99
N SER A 160 7.41 -5.06 -21.19
CA SER A 160 5.98 -4.96 -20.90
C SER A 160 5.14 -4.72 -22.15
N LEU A 161 5.58 -3.84 -23.05
CA LEU A 161 4.90 -3.60 -24.33
C LEU A 161 4.87 -4.85 -25.22
N GLN A 162 5.96 -5.62 -25.23
CA GLN A 162 5.99 -6.92 -25.92
C GLN A 162 4.95 -7.87 -25.34
N ILE A 163 4.90 -8.04 -24.02
CA ILE A 163 3.95 -8.95 -23.36
C ILE A 163 2.50 -8.51 -23.58
N ILE A 164 2.21 -7.21 -23.55
CA ILE A 164 0.87 -6.67 -23.82
C ILE A 164 0.44 -7.01 -25.25
N LYS A 165 1.34 -6.86 -26.22
CA LYS A 165 1.08 -7.24 -27.62
C LYS A 165 0.81 -8.74 -27.78
N GLU A 166 1.51 -9.59 -27.01
CA GLU A 166 1.35 -11.05 -27.03
C GLU A 166 0.08 -11.54 -26.32
N ALA A 167 -0.39 -10.83 -25.28
CA ALA A 167 -1.56 -11.21 -24.49
C ALA A 167 -2.88 -11.19 -25.28
N GLY A 168 -2.96 -10.39 -26.34
CA GLY A 168 -4.15 -10.23 -27.18
C GLY A 168 -5.22 -9.32 -26.57
N GLU A 169 -6.32 -9.12 -27.28
CA GLU A 169 -7.44 -8.28 -26.81
C GLU A 169 -8.24 -8.97 -25.70
N GLY A 170 -8.58 -8.23 -24.64
CA GLY A 170 -9.48 -8.67 -23.56
C GLY A 170 -8.84 -8.79 -22.19
N GLU A 171 -7.53 -9.04 -22.12
CA GLU A 171 -6.83 -9.16 -20.83
C GLU A 171 -6.78 -7.81 -20.07
N LEU A 172 -6.93 -7.88 -18.75
CA LEU A 172 -6.97 -6.70 -17.88
C LEU A 172 -5.59 -6.42 -17.27
N HIS A 173 -5.09 -5.19 -17.41
CA HIS A 173 -3.86 -4.81 -16.73
C HIS A 173 -4.11 -4.59 -15.23
N PRO A 174 -3.24 -5.08 -14.32
CA PRO A 174 -3.48 -4.97 -12.87
C PRO A 174 -3.63 -3.53 -12.38
N ARG A 175 -2.95 -2.55 -12.99
CA ARG A 175 -3.10 -1.12 -12.64
C ARG A 175 -4.52 -0.62 -12.89
N GLN A 176 -5.10 -0.94 -14.05
CA GLN A 176 -6.48 -0.59 -14.38
C GLN A 176 -7.45 -1.24 -13.40
N VAL A 177 -7.26 -2.53 -13.10
CA VAL A 177 -8.09 -3.25 -12.14
C VAL A 177 -8.00 -2.62 -10.75
N LEU A 178 -6.79 -2.32 -10.27
CA LEU A 178 -6.60 -1.71 -8.95
C LEU A 178 -7.20 -0.31 -8.86
N ARG A 179 -7.10 0.51 -9.91
CA ARG A 179 -7.73 1.85 -9.94
C ARG A 179 -9.25 1.76 -9.89
N GLU A 180 -9.86 0.80 -10.58
CA GLU A 180 -11.32 0.60 -10.53
C GLU A 180 -11.78 -0.04 -9.22
N LEU A 181 -11.02 -1.00 -8.69
CA LEU A 181 -11.28 -1.58 -7.37
C LEU A 181 -11.23 -0.52 -6.29
N GLU A 182 -10.27 0.38 -6.36
CA GLU A 182 -10.13 1.50 -5.45
C GLU A 182 -11.38 2.40 -5.44
N LYS A 183 -11.85 2.82 -6.62
CA LYS A 183 -13.09 3.61 -6.76
C LYS A 183 -14.33 2.87 -6.23
N ALA A 184 -14.34 1.55 -6.35
CA ALA A 184 -15.42 0.69 -5.90
C ALA A 184 -15.29 0.24 -4.44
N MET A 185 -14.20 0.58 -3.75
CA MET A 185 -13.98 0.15 -2.37
C MET A 185 -15.08 0.73 -1.46
N PRO A 186 -15.73 -0.12 -0.64
CA PRO A 186 -16.63 0.37 0.38
C PRO A 186 -15.91 1.32 1.34
N ALA A 187 -16.66 2.27 1.89
CA ALA A 187 -16.17 3.06 3.03
C ALA A 187 -15.75 2.11 4.16
N ASP A 188 -14.65 2.47 4.84
CA ASP A 188 -14.16 1.75 6.02
C ASP A 188 -13.77 0.27 5.79
N VAL A 189 -13.43 -0.08 4.55
CA VAL A 189 -12.97 -1.41 4.17
C VAL A 189 -11.64 -1.78 4.82
N MET A 190 -11.51 -3.05 5.21
CA MET A 190 -10.24 -3.71 5.50
C MET A 190 -9.78 -4.48 4.27
N VAL A 191 -8.53 -4.32 3.89
CA VAL A 191 -7.91 -5.04 2.77
C VAL A 191 -6.69 -5.80 3.27
N SER A 192 -6.61 -7.08 2.95
CA SER A 192 -5.38 -7.86 3.08
C SER A 192 -4.85 -8.22 1.71
N THR A 193 -3.52 -8.29 1.56
CA THR A 193 -2.86 -8.60 0.29
C THR A 193 -1.89 -9.76 0.45
N ASP A 194 -1.70 -10.56 -0.60
CA ASP A 194 -0.61 -11.53 -0.67
C ASP A 194 0.62 -10.89 -1.31
N ILE A 195 1.80 -11.34 -0.88
CA ILE A 195 3.06 -10.83 -1.43
C ILE A 195 3.13 -11.04 -2.95
N GLY A 196 3.90 -10.16 -3.61
CA GLY A 196 4.15 -10.21 -5.04
C GLY A 196 3.68 -8.94 -5.73
N ASN A 197 3.50 -9.02 -7.06
CA ASN A 197 3.20 -7.83 -7.87
C ASN A 197 1.92 -7.12 -7.43
N ILE A 198 0.89 -7.85 -7.02
CA ILE A 198 -0.38 -7.24 -6.60
C ILE A 198 -0.20 -6.44 -5.32
N ASN A 199 0.45 -6.98 -4.28
CA ASN A 199 0.74 -6.23 -3.06
C ASN A 199 1.57 -4.99 -3.35
N ALA A 200 2.64 -5.13 -4.14
CA ALA A 200 3.49 -4.01 -4.51
C ALA A 200 2.69 -2.92 -5.25
N ILE A 201 2.01 -3.26 -6.35
CA ILE A 201 1.27 -2.29 -7.15
C ILE A 201 0.13 -1.68 -6.34
N SER A 202 -0.53 -2.45 -5.47
CA SER A 202 -1.60 -1.94 -4.58
C SER A 202 -1.14 -0.82 -3.66
N ASN A 203 0.16 -0.75 -3.32
CA ASN A 203 0.73 0.33 -2.52
C ASN A 203 0.43 1.71 -3.14
N SER A 204 0.39 1.83 -4.47
CA SER A 204 0.08 3.10 -5.15
C SER A 204 -1.39 3.51 -5.08
N TYR A 205 -2.32 2.57 -4.90
CA TYR A 205 -3.77 2.81 -5.11
C TYR A 205 -4.59 2.72 -3.83
N LEU A 206 -4.23 1.83 -2.90
CA LEU A 206 -5.05 1.63 -1.71
C LEU A 206 -4.99 2.85 -0.79
N ARG A 207 -6.17 3.42 -0.52
CA ARG A 207 -6.39 4.59 0.33
C ARG A 207 -7.30 4.21 1.49
N PHE A 208 -6.98 4.66 2.69
CA PHE A 208 -7.72 4.34 3.90
C PHE A 208 -7.89 5.56 4.79
N GLU A 209 -9.00 5.60 5.53
CA GLU A 209 -9.33 6.72 6.43
C GLU A 209 -8.99 6.44 7.89
N ARG A 210 -8.81 5.17 8.28
CA ARG A 210 -8.42 4.80 9.64
C ARG A 210 -7.38 3.68 9.67
N PRO A 211 -6.58 3.59 10.74
CA PRO A 211 -5.63 2.49 10.93
C PRO A 211 -6.31 1.12 11.03
N ARG A 212 -5.49 0.07 10.92
CA ARG A 212 -5.94 -1.34 10.94
C ARG A 212 -6.90 -1.62 9.79
N SER A 213 -6.64 -0.98 8.66
CA SER A 213 -7.40 -1.16 7.41
C SER A 213 -6.55 -1.85 6.36
N PHE A 214 -5.22 -1.73 6.42
CA PHE A 214 -4.32 -2.42 5.51
C PHE A 214 -3.52 -3.52 6.22
N LEU A 215 -3.79 -4.78 5.87
CA LEU A 215 -3.11 -5.95 6.44
C LEU A 215 -2.22 -6.59 5.38
N ALA A 216 -0.98 -6.11 5.29
CA ALA A 216 -0.01 -6.55 4.30
C ALA A 216 1.08 -7.46 4.92
N PRO A 217 1.69 -8.37 4.15
CA PRO A 217 2.64 -9.37 4.65
C PRO A 217 4.03 -8.80 4.96
N MET A 218 4.24 -7.49 4.68
CA MET A 218 5.41 -6.73 5.12
C MET A 218 6.74 -7.40 4.73
N SER A 219 7.74 -7.38 5.60
CA SER A 219 9.10 -7.84 5.31
C SER A 219 9.26 -9.36 5.21
N PHE A 220 8.37 -10.16 5.82
CA PHE A 220 8.48 -11.62 5.70
C PHE A 220 7.98 -12.09 4.33
N GLY A 221 7.04 -11.35 3.71
CA GLY A 221 6.67 -11.55 2.32
C GLY A 221 6.06 -12.94 2.07
N ASN A 222 5.01 -13.26 2.81
CA ASN A 222 4.35 -14.57 2.80
C ASN A 222 3.26 -14.67 1.73
N CYS A 223 3.29 -15.76 0.95
CA CYS A 223 2.21 -16.19 0.06
C CYS A 223 1.15 -16.99 0.84
N GLY A 224 -0.13 -16.80 0.53
CA GLY A 224 -1.25 -17.45 1.25
C GLY A 224 -1.64 -16.73 2.55
N TYR A 225 -1.15 -15.51 2.75
CA TYR A 225 -1.42 -14.67 3.91
C TYR A 225 -2.78 -13.99 3.84
N ALA A 226 -3.20 -13.53 2.65
CA ALA A 226 -4.30 -12.56 2.53
C ALA A 226 -5.63 -13.08 3.05
N LEU A 227 -6.03 -14.28 2.62
CA LEU A 227 -7.33 -14.86 2.96
C LEU A 227 -7.47 -15.18 4.46
N PRO A 228 -6.57 -15.97 5.10
CA PRO A 228 -6.71 -16.27 6.54
C PRO A 228 -6.62 -15.00 7.39
N THR A 229 -5.78 -14.03 7.01
CA THR A 229 -5.65 -12.76 7.72
C THR A 229 -6.94 -11.96 7.67
N ILE A 230 -7.55 -11.81 6.49
CA ILE A 230 -8.77 -11.02 6.37
C ILE A 230 -9.97 -11.69 7.05
N ILE A 231 -10.00 -13.03 7.10
CA ILE A 231 -10.99 -13.79 7.88
C ILE A 231 -10.89 -13.42 9.36
N GLY A 232 -9.67 -13.46 9.93
CA GLY A 232 -9.43 -13.07 11.32
C GLY A 232 -9.83 -11.61 11.58
N ALA A 233 -9.46 -10.69 10.69
CA ALA A 233 -9.84 -9.29 10.79
C ALA A 233 -11.36 -9.08 10.74
N LYS A 234 -12.07 -9.82 9.87
CA LYS A 234 -13.52 -9.77 9.77
C LYS A 234 -14.23 -10.31 11.02
N VAL A 235 -13.67 -11.34 11.67
CA VAL A 235 -14.17 -11.80 12.97
C VAL A 235 -13.97 -10.76 14.05
N ALA A 236 -12.83 -10.06 14.06
CA ALA A 236 -12.53 -9.02 15.04
C ALA A 236 -13.34 -7.72 14.82
N ALA A 237 -13.73 -7.42 13.58
CA ALA A 237 -14.56 -6.26 13.22
C ALA A 237 -15.69 -6.67 12.26
N PRO A 238 -16.75 -7.34 12.76
CA PRO A 238 -17.82 -7.91 11.95
C PRO A 238 -18.59 -6.92 11.08
N GLU A 239 -18.63 -5.64 11.47
CA GLU A 239 -19.32 -4.56 10.77
C GLU A 239 -18.55 -4.07 9.52
N ARG A 240 -17.22 -4.24 9.50
CA ARG A 240 -16.38 -3.65 8.44
C ARG A 240 -16.34 -4.51 7.18
N PRO A 241 -16.45 -3.93 5.98
CA PRO A 241 -16.18 -4.65 4.74
C PRO A 241 -14.77 -5.24 4.73
N ALA A 242 -14.58 -6.43 4.18
CA ALA A 242 -13.33 -7.16 4.30
C ALA A 242 -12.96 -7.85 2.99
N ILE A 243 -11.81 -7.48 2.42
CA ILE A 243 -11.37 -7.92 1.09
C ILE A 243 -9.96 -8.51 1.11
N ALA A 244 -9.78 -9.69 0.52
CA ALA A 244 -8.47 -10.29 0.25
C ALA A 244 -8.09 -10.08 -1.22
N TYR A 245 -6.92 -9.51 -1.46
CA TYR A 245 -6.29 -9.43 -2.78
C TYR A 245 -5.18 -10.47 -2.88
N SER A 246 -5.37 -11.44 -3.76
CA SER A 246 -4.43 -12.56 -3.94
C SER A 246 -4.03 -12.70 -5.41
N GLY A 247 -2.77 -13.02 -5.67
CA GLY A 247 -2.39 -13.65 -6.94
C GLY A 247 -2.90 -15.10 -6.97
N ASP A 248 -3.09 -15.68 -8.15
CA ASP A 248 -3.55 -17.07 -8.31
C ASP A 248 -2.67 -18.09 -7.58
N GLY A 249 -1.34 -17.97 -7.66
CA GLY A 249 -0.43 -18.87 -6.93
C GLY A 249 -0.60 -18.77 -5.41
N ALA A 250 -0.66 -17.55 -4.87
CA ALA A 250 -0.83 -17.34 -3.43
C ALA A 250 -2.23 -17.76 -2.94
N TRP A 251 -3.26 -17.53 -3.76
CA TRP A 251 -4.62 -18.01 -3.52
C TRP A 251 -4.64 -19.53 -3.31
N THR A 252 -3.98 -20.30 -4.17
CA THR A 252 -3.98 -21.77 -4.04
C THR A 252 -3.38 -22.30 -2.74
N MET A 253 -2.54 -21.52 -2.06
CA MET A 253 -1.95 -21.92 -0.78
C MET A 253 -2.96 -21.83 0.37
N SER A 254 -3.94 -20.93 0.28
CA SER A 254 -4.87 -20.62 1.38
C SER A 254 -6.34 -20.81 1.02
N MET A 255 -6.67 -21.13 -0.23
CA MET A 255 -8.07 -21.24 -0.70
C MET A 255 -8.93 -22.22 0.08
N VAL A 256 -8.33 -23.18 0.80
CA VAL A 256 -9.05 -24.11 1.67
C VAL A 256 -9.80 -23.37 2.81
N GLU A 257 -9.34 -22.18 3.21
CA GLU A 257 -9.98 -21.36 4.24
C GLU A 257 -11.34 -20.79 3.79
N THR A 258 -11.70 -20.90 2.52
CA THR A 258 -13.08 -20.69 2.08
C THR A 258 -14.06 -21.56 2.87
N MET A 259 -13.68 -22.80 3.21
CA MET A 259 -14.47 -23.69 4.07
C MET A 259 -14.69 -23.12 5.47
N THR A 260 -13.71 -22.41 6.01
CA THR A 260 -13.82 -21.70 7.29
C THR A 260 -14.86 -20.59 7.19
N CYS A 261 -14.82 -19.78 6.13
CA CYS A 261 -15.83 -18.74 5.90
C CYS A 261 -17.25 -19.29 5.85
N ILE A 262 -17.44 -20.40 5.13
CA ILE A 262 -18.76 -21.03 4.96
C ILE A 262 -19.27 -21.60 6.28
N ARG A 263 -18.44 -22.40 6.96
CA ARG A 263 -18.83 -23.07 8.21
C ARG A 263 -19.20 -22.08 9.32
N HIS A 264 -18.52 -20.94 9.36
CA HIS A 264 -18.69 -19.93 10.39
C HIS A 264 -19.48 -18.70 9.94
N ASN A 265 -20.03 -18.70 8.71
CA ASN A 265 -20.76 -17.57 8.12
C ASN A 265 -19.97 -16.25 8.19
N ILE A 266 -18.68 -16.27 7.84
CA ILE A 266 -17.80 -15.09 7.86
C ILE A 266 -17.79 -14.46 6.45
N PRO A 267 -18.39 -13.28 6.24
CA PRO A 267 -18.53 -12.71 4.90
C PRO A 267 -17.27 -11.93 4.53
N VAL A 268 -16.42 -12.55 3.69
CA VAL A 268 -15.22 -11.93 3.10
C VAL A 268 -15.32 -11.97 1.58
N THR A 269 -14.77 -10.94 0.92
CA THR A 269 -14.64 -10.89 -0.54
C THR A 269 -13.21 -11.23 -0.93
N ALA A 270 -13.01 -12.23 -1.79
CA ALA A 270 -11.69 -12.50 -2.37
C ALA A 270 -11.64 -12.00 -3.81
N VAL A 271 -10.61 -11.22 -4.14
CA VAL A 271 -10.27 -10.79 -5.50
C VAL A 271 -8.98 -11.48 -5.89
N VAL A 272 -9.08 -12.40 -6.85
CA VAL A 272 -7.96 -13.21 -7.31
C VAL A 272 -7.49 -12.69 -8.67
N PHE A 273 -6.27 -12.15 -8.70
CA PHE A 273 -5.61 -11.68 -9.92
C PHE A 273 -4.97 -12.86 -10.63
N HIS A 274 -5.67 -13.38 -11.63
CA HIS A 274 -5.28 -14.61 -12.33
C HIS A 274 -4.41 -14.33 -13.55
N ASN A 275 -3.11 -14.20 -13.33
CA ASN A 275 -2.12 -13.97 -14.40
C ASN A 275 -1.36 -15.24 -14.83
N LYS A 276 -1.65 -16.41 -14.23
CA LYS A 276 -1.06 -17.72 -14.57
C LYS A 276 0.45 -17.77 -14.31
N GLN A 277 0.95 -16.97 -13.36
CA GLN A 277 2.38 -16.85 -13.08
C GLN A 277 2.72 -16.37 -11.66
N TRP A 278 3.86 -16.83 -11.17
CA TRP A 278 4.63 -16.15 -10.13
C TRP A 278 5.26 -14.88 -10.70
N GLY A 279 4.46 -13.82 -10.80
CA GLY A 279 4.81 -12.59 -11.51
C GLY A 279 6.07 -11.89 -10.98
N ALA A 280 6.28 -11.89 -9.67
CA ALA A 280 7.47 -11.29 -9.05
C ALA A 280 8.75 -12.08 -9.43
N GLU A 281 8.69 -13.41 -9.33
CA GLU A 281 9.80 -14.29 -9.71
C GLU A 281 10.13 -14.19 -11.19
N LYS A 282 9.09 -14.14 -12.05
CA LYS A 282 9.28 -13.93 -13.49
C LYS A 282 9.96 -12.59 -13.77
N LYS A 283 9.57 -11.52 -13.07
CA LYS A 283 10.17 -10.19 -13.25
C LYS A 283 11.65 -10.21 -12.87
N ASN A 284 12.03 -10.84 -11.75
CA ASN A 284 13.43 -11.05 -11.39
C ASN A 284 14.20 -11.80 -12.48
N GLN A 285 13.60 -12.81 -13.12
CA GLN A 285 14.21 -13.55 -14.22
C GLN A 285 14.43 -12.72 -15.48
N VAL A 286 13.55 -11.75 -15.74
CA VAL A 286 13.72 -10.76 -16.82
C VAL A 286 14.87 -9.81 -16.48
N ASP A 287 14.88 -9.26 -15.26
CA ASP A 287 15.78 -8.17 -14.88
C ASP A 287 17.22 -8.63 -14.61
N PHE A 288 17.38 -9.79 -13.97
CA PHE A 288 18.69 -10.22 -13.43
C PHE A 288 19.22 -11.52 -14.03
N TYR A 289 18.39 -12.30 -14.74
CA TYR A 289 18.76 -13.64 -15.22
C TYR A 289 18.61 -13.81 -16.73
N GLY A 290 18.67 -12.71 -17.49
CA GLY A 290 18.71 -12.75 -18.96
C GLY A 290 17.48 -13.42 -19.58
N LYS A 291 16.30 -13.24 -18.98
CA LYS A 291 15.03 -13.84 -19.42
C LYS A 291 15.05 -15.38 -19.42
N ARG A 292 15.88 -16.00 -18.57
CA ARG A 292 15.89 -17.45 -18.37
C ARG A 292 14.78 -17.88 -17.43
N PHE A 293 13.73 -18.44 -18.03
CA PHE A 293 12.51 -18.73 -17.31
C PHE A 293 12.49 -20.12 -16.63
N PHE A 294 12.33 -20.15 -15.31
CA PHE A 294 12.24 -21.41 -14.53
C PHE A 294 11.20 -21.32 -13.41
N GLY A 295 10.36 -22.34 -13.24
CA GLY A 295 9.42 -22.45 -12.11
C GLY A 295 8.35 -21.36 -11.98
N TRP A 296 8.27 -20.42 -12.93
CA TRP A 296 7.42 -19.23 -12.82
C TRP A 296 5.95 -19.47 -13.19
N ARG A 297 5.65 -20.49 -14.01
CA ARG A 297 4.31 -20.69 -14.56
C ARG A 297 3.45 -21.45 -13.57
N THR A 298 2.32 -20.88 -13.18
CA THR A 298 1.27 -21.64 -12.48
C THR A 298 0.46 -22.36 -13.57
N ARG A 299 0.27 -23.68 -13.44
CA ARG A 299 -0.75 -24.37 -14.26
C ARG A 299 -2.09 -23.79 -13.87
N LYS A 300 -3.07 -23.68 -14.80
CA LYS A 300 -4.47 -23.37 -14.46
C LYS A 300 -4.89 -24.28 -13.31
N PRO A 301 -4.89 -23.81 -12.04
CA PRO A 301 -5.58 -24.54 -11.02
C PRO A 301 -7.04 -24.40 -11.42
N GLY A 302 -7.87 -25.39 -11.12
CA GLY A 302 -9.28 -25.10 -11.07
C GLY A 302 -9.48 -23.99 -10.03
N LEU A 303 -9.61 -22.73 -10.46
CA LEU A 303 -10.29 -21.68 -9.68
C LEU A 303 -11.75 -22.09 -9.42
N CYS A 304 -12.18 -23.22 -10.02
CA CYS A 304 -13.38 -24.01 -9.80
C CYS A 304 -13.64 -24.33 -8.32
N PHE A 305 -14.15 -23.34 -7.63
CA PHE A 305 -15.25 -23.56 -6.70
C PHE A 305 -16.53 -23.55 -7.55
N HIS A 306 -17.17 -24.71 -7.71
CA HIS A 306 -18.55 -24.76 -8.21
C HIS A 306 -19.45 -24.13 -7.15
N ARG A 307 -20.39 -23.26 -7.54
CA ARG A 307 -21.34 -22.60 -6.63
C ARG A 307 -22.05 -23.62 -5.72
N GLU A 308 -22.27 -24.82 -6.26
CA GLU A 308 -22.92 -25.95 -5.60
C GLU A 308 -22.04 -26.67 -4.58
N SER A 309 -20.71 -26.69 -4.76
CA SER A 309 -19.82 -27.48 -3.88
C SER A 309 -19.42 -26.74 -2.61
N TYR A 310 -19.52 -25.40 -2.59
CA TYR A 310 -19.00 -24.57 -1.49
C TYR A 310 -19.92 -23.42 -1.06
N GLY A 311 -21.09 -23.19 -1.66
CA GLY A 311 -22.02 -22.14 -1.19
C GLY A 311 -21.52 -20.68 -1.34
N CYS A 312 -20.36 -20.45 -1.96
CA CYS A 312 -19.83 -19.13 -2.28
C CYS A 312 -20.38 -18.59 -3.61
N ARG A 313 -20.61 -17.27 -3.70
CA ARG A 313 -20.86 -16.60 -4.99
C ARG A 313 -19.53 -16.29 -5.68
N ARG A 314 -19.35 -16.80 -6.90
CA ARG A 314 -18.21 -16.48 -7.78
C ARG A 314 -18.68 -15.62 -8.96
N ARG A 315 -17.87 -14.65 -9.34
CA ARG A 315 -17.99 -13.89 -10.59
C ARG A 315 -16.61 -13.81 -11.24
N GLU A 316 -16.57 -13.81 -12.57
CA GLU A 316 -15.34 -13.73 -13.37
C GLU A 316 -15.46 -12.55 -14.33
N CYS A 317 -14.39 -11.75 -14.42
CA CYS A 317 -14.33 -10.57 -15.28
C CYS A 317 -13.17 -10.73 -16.26
N GLU A 318 -13.50 -10.79 -17.55
CA GLU A 318 -12.54 -11.08 -18.63
C GLU A 318 -12.39 -9.91 -19.63
N SER A 319 -13.01 -8.74 -19.39
CA SER A 319 -12.80 -7.55 -20.25
C SER A 319 -13.36 -6.26 -19.64
N THR A 320 -12.85 -5.11 -20.09
CA THR A 320 -13.34 -3.76 -19.74
C THR A 320 -14.68 -3.39 -20.39
N ARG A 321 -15.18 -4.17 -21.36
CA ARG A 321 -16.34 -3.80 -22.22
C ARG A 321 -17.69 -4.36 -21.77
N ARG A 322 -17.75 -5.16 -20.70
CA ARG A 322 -19.03 -5.65 -20.18
C ARG A 322 -19.50 -4.77 -19.02
N GLY A 323 -20.53 -3.97 -19.30
CA GLY A 323 -21.32 -3.31 -18.27
C GLY A 323 -21.76 -4.34 -17.22
N TRP A 324 -21.76 -3.91 -15.97
CA TRP A 324 -22.14 -4.70 -14.81
C TRP A 324 -23.59 -5.18 -14.94
N ALA A 325 -23.80 -6.37 -15.49
CA ALA A 325 -25.11 -7.03 -15.45
C ALA A 325 -25.27 -7.68 -14.08
N GLY A 326 -26.02 -7.02 -13.20
CA GLY A 326 -26.45 -7.59 -11.93
C GLY A 326 -27.34 -8.81 -12.13
N THR A 327 -27.00 -9.91 -11.45
CA THR A 327 -27.92 -11.00 -11.04
C THR A 327 -27.55 -11.47 -9.65
#